data_AF-B3XNL3-F1
#
_entry.id   AF-B3XNL3-F1
#
_cell.length_a   1.000
_cell.length_b   1.000
_cell.length_c   1.000
_cell.angle_alpha   90.00
_cell.angle_beta   90.00
_cell.angle_gamma   90.00
#
_symmetry.space_group_name_H-M   'P 1'
#
loop_
_entity.id
_entity.type
_entity.pdbx_description
1 polymer ?
#
loop_
_entity_poly.entity_id
_entity_poly.type
_entity_poly.pdbx_seq_one_letter_code
_entity_poly.pdbx_strand_id
1 'polypeptide(L)'
;MQALLDERDYQTITEEVLKRIKEQYDLVPKSHNQIEDWVGIQEFTNCLPVKKDKEWVRMFILSLPAFESWVINLNAGSGYPVRVNLTKGLAWIEGHQNDVDWNRPLPR
;
A
#
# COMPACT_ATOMS: atom_id res chain seq x y z
N MET A 1 -47.69 28.10 6.78
CA MET A 1 -46.36 28.70 7.01
C MET A 1 -45.33 27.66 6.66
N GLN A 2 -44.53 27.86 5.60
CA GLN A 2 -43.35 27.05 5.34
C GLN A 2 -42.25 27.55 6.27
N ALA A 3 -41.72 26.68 7.12
CA ALA A 3 -40.51 27.00 7.87
C ALA A 3 -39.36 27.07 6.87
N LEU A 4 -38.83 28.27 6.66
CA LEU A 4 -37.59 28.46 5.91
C LEU A 4 -36.46 28.12 6.89
N LEU A 5 -35.83 26.97 6.68
CA LEU A 5 -34.59 26.63 7.37
C LEU A 5 -33.55 27.68 7.01
N ASP A 6 -32.91 28.25 8.03
CA ASP A 6 -31.78 29.15 7.83
C ASP A 6 -30.45 28.38 7.78
N GLU A 7 -29.35 29.07 7.47
CA GLU A 7 -28.03 28.45 7.35
C GLU A 7 -27.58 27.73 8.63
N ARG A 8 -28.02 28.18 9.81
CA ARG A 8 -27.67 27.55 11.09
C ARG A 8 -28.47 26.28 11.31
N ASP A 9 -29.73 26.27 10.87
CA ASP A 9 -30.55 25.06 10.88
C ASP A 9 -29.93 23.98 9.98
N TYR A 10 -29.46 24.35 8.78
CA TYR A 10 -28.77 23.42 7.88
C TYR A 10 -27.46 22.88 8.45
N GLN A 11 -26.66 23.72 9.11
CA GLN A 11 -25.44 23.27 9.78
C GLN A 11 -25.75 22.28 10.90
N THR A 12 -26.74 22.60 11.73
CA THR A 12 -27.17 21.73 12.85
C THR A 12 -27.66 20.36 12.34
N ILE A 13 -28.47 20.36 11.28
CA ILE A 13 -28.94 19.12 10.65
C ILE A 13 -27.74 18.32 10.10
N THR A 14 -26.79 18.99 9.46
CA THR A 14 -25.61 18.34 8.87
C THR A 14 -24.74 17.68 9.93
N GLU A 15 -24.49 18.36 11.05
CA GLU A 15 -23.70 17.83 12.16
C GLU A 15 -24.36 16.62 12.80
N GLU A 16 -25.66 16.68 13.06
CA GLU A 16 -26.43 15.55 13.63
C GLU A 16 -26.47 14.35 12.68
N VAL A 17 -26.63 14.58 11.37
CA VAL A 17 -26.57 13.51 10.36
C VAL A 17 -25.19 12.86 10.32
N LEU A 18 -24.12 13.66 10.30
CA LEU A 18 -22.74 13.16 10.32
C LEU A 18 -22.43 12.36 11.59
N LYS A 19 -22.92 12.82 12.74
CA LYS A 19 -22.77 12.12 14.02
C LYS A 19 -23.44 10.75 14.00
N ARG A 20 -24.70 10.66 13.55
CA ARG A 20 -25.42 9.39 13.44
C ARG A 20 -24.77 8.42 12.46
N ILE A 21 -24.23 8.93 11.35
CA ILE A 21 -23.48 8.12 10.39
C ILE A 21 -22.23 7.51 11.05
N LYS A 22 -21.48 8.30 11.84
CA LYS A 22 -20.31 7.80 12.60
C LYS A 22 -20.67 6.84 13.74
N GLU A 23 -21.86 6.92 14.30
CA GLU A 23 -22.34 6.01 15.36
C GLU A 23 -22.87 4.69 14.78
N GLN A 24 -23.51 4.73 13.61
CA GLN A 24 -24.11 3.55 12.97
C GLN A 24 -23.13 2.73 12.14
N TYR A 25 -22.13 3.41 11.57
CA TYR A 25 -21.06 2.76 10.84
C TYR A 25 -19.79 2.96 11.65
N ASP A 26 -19.00 1.90 11.85
CA ASP A 26 -17.66 1.97 12.44
C ASP A 26 -16.69 2.66 11.46
N LEU A 27 -16.99 3.93 11.15
CA LEU A 27 -16.27 4.77 10.22
C LEU A 27 -15.07 5.30 10.97
N VAL A 28 -14.05 4.45 11.02
CA VAL A 28 -12.70 4.87 11.36
C VAL A 28 -12.36 6.03 10.41
N PRO A 29 -11.93 7.20 10.91
CA PRO A 29 -11.35 8.21 10.05
C PRO A 29 -10.34 7.52 9.16
N LYS A 30 -10.39 7.72 7.83
CA LYS A 30 -9.29 7.30 6.97
C LYS A 30 -8.06 7.97 7.55
N SER A 31 -7.28 7.22 8.33
CA SER A 31 -6.04 7.70 8.87
C SER A 31 -5.29 8.22 7.65
N HIS A 32 -4.91 9.50 7.67
CA HIS A 32 -3.95 10.04 6.72
C HIS A 32 -2.55 9.40 6.90
N ASN A 33 -2.52 8.15 7.39
CA ASN A 33 -1.36 7.30 7.40
C ASN A 33 -1.15 6.93 5.94
N GLN A 34 -0.33 7.75 5.29
CA GLN A 34 0.44 7.49 4.08
C GLN A 34 -0.29 6.56 3.13
N ILE A 35 -0.92 7.14 2.07
CA ILE A 35 -1.38 6.37 0.92
C ILE A 35 -0.28 5.37 0.60
N GLU A 36 -0.51 4.11 0.94
CA GLU A 36 0.53 3.11 0.81
C GLU A 36 0.83 3.02 -0.68
N ASP A 37 2.06 3.33 -1.07
CA ASP A 37 2.42 3.44 -2.48
C ASP A 37 2.65 2.02 -3.03
N TRP A 38 1.56 1.43 -3.51
CA TRP A 38 1.54 0.08 -4.07
C TRP A 38 1.88 0.12 -5.56
N VAL A 39 3.13 -0.16 -5.88
CA VAL A 39 3.69 -0.10 -7.23
C VAL A 39 3.81 -1.48 -7.86
N GLY A 40 3.94 -1.54 -9.18
CA GLY A 40 4.25 -2.80 -9.88
C GLY A 40 5.67 -3.29 -9.60
N ILE A 41 5.92 -4.60 -9.77
CA ILE A 41 7.27 -5.16 -9.58
C ILE A 41 8.34 -4.46 -10.43
N GLN A 42 8.00 -4.06 -11.66
CA GLN A 42 8.92 -3.35 -12.55
C GLN A 42 9.31 -1.97 -12.00
N GLU A 43 8.34 -1.23 -11.47
CA GLU A 43 8.58 0.07 -10.85
C GLU A 43 9.44 -0.11 -9.60
N PHE A 44 9.12 -1.09 -8.76
CA PHE A 44 9.93 -1.43 -7.59
C PHE A 44 11.37 -1.77 -7.97
N THR A 45 11.60 -2.58 -9.02
CA THR A 45 12.96 -2.94 -9.46
C THR A 45 13.80 -1.73 -9.89
N ASN A 46 13.18 -0.66 -10.38
CA ASN A 46 13.87 0.55 -10.81
C ASN A 46 14.31 1.42 -9.62
N CYS A 47 13.69 1.24 -8.45
CA CYS A 47 14.01 1.97 -7.23
C CYS A 47 15.05 1.26 -6.35
N LEU A 48 15.45 0.03 -6.69
CA LEU A 48 16.45 -0.71 -5.93
C LEU A 48 17.85 -0.11 -6.08
N PRO A 49 18.71 -0.21 -5.04
CA PRO A 49 20.08 0.30 -5.08
C PRO A 49 20.94 -0.41 -6.14
N VAL A 50 20.60 -1.65 -6.48
CA VAL A 50 21.23 -2.43 -7.55
C VAL A 50 20.14 -2.87 -8.52
N LYS A 51 20.30 -2.50 -9.80
CA LYS A 51 19.32 -2.84 -10.84
C LYS A 51 19.29 -4.35 -11.07
N LYS A 52 18.10 -4.93 -10.95
CA LYS A 52 17.84 -6.36 -11.15
C LYS A 52 16.61 -6.57 -12.01
N ASP A 53 16.55 -7.73 -12.66
CA ASP A 53 15.36 -8.13 -13.40
C ASP A 53 14.22 -8.51 -12.45
N LYS A 54 13.01 -8.47 -12.99
CA LYS A 54 11.77 -8.75 -12.23
C LYS A 54 11.75 -10.15 -11.62
N GLU A 55 12.30 -11.16 -12.29
CA GLU A 55 12.24 -12.54 -11.83
C GLU A 55 13.24 -12.77 -10.69
N TRP A 56 14.42 -12.15 -10.79
CA TRP A 56 15.39 -12.12 -9.70
C TRP A 56 14.81 -11.48 -8.44
N VAL A 57 14.17 -10.31 -8.58
CA VAL A 57 13.53 -9.61 -7.46
C VAL A 57 12.39 -10.42 -6.87
N ARG A 58 11.55 -11.03 -7.71
CA ARG A 58 10.49 -11.95 -7.27
C ARG A 58 11.06 -13.12 -6.44
N MET A 59 12.14 -13.75 -6.91
CA MET A 59 12.69 -14.97 -6.29
C MET A 59 13.51 -14.73 -5.04
N PHE A 60 14.23 -13.61 -4.94
CA PHE A 60 15.23 -13.40 -3.88
C PHE A 60 14.90 -12.26 -2.93
N ILE A 61 14.02 -11.34 -3.30
CA ILE A 61 13.61 -10.23 -2.44
C ILE A 61 12.17 -10.44 -1.97
N LEU A 62 11.22 -10.56 -2.89
CA LEU A 62 9.80 -10.61 -2.54
C LEU A 62 9.39 -11.93 -1.89
N SER A 63 10.22 -12.97 -1.99
CA SER A 63 10.07 -14.25 -1.31
C SER A 63 10.53 -14.24 0.16
N LEU A 64 11.22 -13.17 0.59
CA LEU A 64 11.69 -13.05 1.97
C LEU A 64 10.50 -12.89 2.92
N PRO A 65 10.54 -13.46 4.14
CA PRO A 65 9.44 -13.36 5.11
C PRO A 65 9.04 -11.91 5.43
N ALA A 66 9.99 -10.97 5.42
CA ALA A 66 9.72 -9.56 5.64
C ALA A 66 8.71 -8.97 4.63
N PHE A 67 8.66 -9.50 3.41
CA PHE A 67 7.82 -9.00 2.32
C PHE A 67 6.43 -9.65 2.28
N GLU A 68 6.11 -10.63 3.12
CA GLU A 68 4.84 -11.37 3.08
C GLU A 68 3.61 -10.46 3.20
N SER A 69 3.70 -9.41 4.03
CA SER A 69 2.63 -8.42 4.21
C SER A 69 2.74 -7.20 3.28
N TRP A 70 3.81 -7.10 2.49
CA TRP A 70 4.13 -5.94 1.64
C TRP A 70 4.08 -6.28 0.15
N VAL A 71 3.61 -7.48 -0.18
CA VAL A 71 3.49 -7.95 -1.55
C VAL A 71 2.12 -8.57 -1.77
N ILE A 72 1.50 -8.20 -2.88
CA ILE A 72 0.20 -8.72 -3.31
C ILE A 72 0.43 -9.51 -4.60
N ASN A 73 -0.24 -10.66 -4.71
CA ASN A 73 -0.27 -11.48 -5.93
C ASN A 73 1.10 -12.03 -6.39
N LEU A 74 2.09 -12.19 -5.50
CA LEU A 74 3.45 -12.65 -5.86
C LEU A 74 3.47 -13.89 -6.77
N ASN A 75 2.63 -14.88 -6.41
CA ASN A 75 2.49 -16.17 -7.09
C ASN A 75 1.11 -16.33 -7.74
N ALA A 76 0.36 -15.24 -7.93
CA ALA A 76 -0.88 -15.32 -8.67
C ALA A 76 -0.58 -15.60 -10.15
N GLY A 77 -1.41 -16.43 -10.78
CA GLY A 77 -1.26 -16.79 -12.19
C GLY A 77 -1.48 -15.61 -13.14
N SER A 78 -1.59 -15.91 -14.44
CA SER A 78 -1.80 -14.89 -15.47
C SER A 78 -3.05 -14.03 -15.16
N GLY A 79 -2.92 -12.71 -15.32
CA GLY A 79 -4.00 -11.72 -15.12
C GLY A 79 -3.94 -10.95 -13.81
N TYR A 80 -3.09 -11.34 -12.85
CA TYR A 80 -2.96 -10.67 -11.56
C TYR A 80 -1.56 -10.06 -11.41
N PRO A 81 -1.39 -8.74 -11.65
CA PRO A 81 -0.08 -8.12 -11.53
C PRO A 81 0.37 -8.13 -10.06
N VAL A 82 1.67 -8.43 -9.86
CA VAL A 82 2.32 -8.31 -8.56
C VAL A 82 2.40 -6.83 -8.18
N ARG A 83 1.97 -6.53 -6.95
CA ARG A 83 2.16 -5.20 -6.36
C ARG A 83 3.01 -5.28 -5.12
N VAL A 84 3.83 -4.26 -4.90
CA VAL A 84 4.76 -4.15 -3.78
C VAL A 84 4.54 -2.81 -3.09
N ASN A 85 4.51 -2.79 -1.76
CA ASN A 85 4.50 -1.56 -0.98
C ASN A 85 5.91 -0.93 -1.08
N LEU A 86 6.02 0.14 -1.86
CA LEU A 86 7.30 0.77 -2.19
C LEU A 86 8.01 1.29 -0.94
N THR A 87 7.29 2.06 -0.11
CA THR A 87 7.86 2.71 1.07
C THR A 87 8.44 1.70 2.05
N LYS A 88 7.66 0.66 2.41
CA LYS A 88 8.11 -0.36 3.37
C LYS A 88 9.21 -1.24 2.76
N GLY A 89 9.05 -1.61 1.49
CA GLY A 89 10.04 -2.43 0.78
C GLY A 89 11.41 -1.76 0.67
N LEU A 90 11.45 -0.48 0.27
CA LEU A 90 12.71 0.26 0.16
C LEU A 90 13.36 0.51 1.52
N ALA A 91 12.58 0.92 2.53
CA ALA A 91 13.10 1.13 3.87
C ALA A 91 13.75 -0.14 4.45
N TRP A 92 13.17 -1.32 4.18
CA TRP A 92 13.77 -2.58 4.59
C TRP A 92 15.08 -2.86 3.83
N ILE A 93 15.09 -2.64 2.50
CA ILE A 93 16.28 -2.88 1.66
C ILE A 93 17.44 -1.98 2.07
N GLU A 94 17.21 -0.70 2.36
CA GLU A 94 18.24 0.23 2.84
C GLU A 94 18.87 -0.25 4.15
N GLY A 95 18.06 -0.81 5.07
CA GLY A 95 18.54 -1.36 6.34
C GLY A 95 19.27 -2.71 6.23
N HIS A 96 19.05 -3.47 5.16
CA HIS A 96 19.52 -4.86 5.00
C HIS A 96 20.30 -5.08 3.69
N GLN A 97 20.85 -4.00 3.10
CA GLN A 97 21.47 -4.07 1.78
C GLN A 97 22.64 -5.08 1.74
N ASN A 98 23.37 -5.24 2.84
CA ASN A 98 24.50 -6.16 2.95
C ASN A 98 24.06 -7.61 3.16
N ASP A 99 22.83 -7.85 3.59
CA ASP A 99 22.28 -9.19 3.83
C ASP A 99 21.77 -9.82 2.54
N VAL A 100 21.52 -8.99 1.52
CA VAL A 100 21.10 -9.42 0.20
C VAL A 100 22.34 -9.74 -0.64
N ASP A 101 22.46 -11.00 -1.08
CA ASP A 101 23.46 -11.38 -2.09
C ASP A 101 23.03 -10.91 -3.48
N TRP A 102 23.35 -9.64 -3.80
CA TRP A 102 23.06 -9.04 -5.10
C TRP A 102 23.78 -9.72 -6.27
N ASN A 103 24.81 -10.53 -6.05
CA ASN A 103 25.54 -11.20 -7.13
C ASN A 103 25.02 -12.61 -7.41
N ARG A 104 24.02 -13.07 -6.65
CA ARG A 104 23.40 -14.37 -6.83
C ARG A 104 22.82 -14.52 -8.25
N PRO A 105 23.17 -15.57 -9.00
CA PRO A 105 22.55 -15.83 -10.30
C PRO A 105 21.14 -16.42 -10.14
N LEU A 106 20.28 -16.21 -11.14
CA LEU A 106 19.03 -16.95 -11.25
C LEU A 106 19.33 -18.45 -11.42
N PRO A 107 18.56 -19.35 -10.78
CA PRO A 107 18.67 -20.78 -11.03
C PRO A 107 18.33 -21.06 -12.50
N ARG A 108 19.09 -21.95 -13.13
CA ARG A 108 18.85 -22.42 -14.50
C ARG A 108 17.77 -23.48 -14.54
#